data_AF-A0A9J6H184-F1
#
_entry.id   AF-A0A9J6H184-F1
#
_cell.length_a   1.000
_cell.length_b   1.000
_cell.length_c   1.000
_cell.angle_alpha   90.00
_cell.angle_beta   90.00
_cell.angle_gamma   90.00
#
_symmetry.space_group_name_H-M   'P 1'
#
loop_
_entity.id
_entity.type
_entity.pdbx_description
1 polymer ?
#
loop_
_entity_poly.entity_id
_entity_poly.type
_entity_poly.pdbx_seq_one_letter_code
_entity_poly.pdbx_strand_id
1 'polypeptide(L)'
;MQFCVFPIGYVQSTKDRHAEETCDAVIFLPIHLFQYNLNYLPFDVAGATITTASNCLRPWQAGKTLKLVVETTFSHLVTPHPTHITQAERQLALYQGNHYFLSPYATESQVTRVSLPTPKLESFSKLKPVTHSDNLVTYGPYEQVKPYTEDKLTVHYENNNPFLTITNLDRAIEVSHWGVISVEEVIDLRHTGAILKGSFSRYEYQRDQNGVSSVKSFKVIGASLLGRQNQRLSVLGGN
;
A
#
# COMPACT_ATOMS: atom_id res chain seq x y z
N MET A 1 -17.30 14.25 -4.70
CA MET A 1 -16.30 13.21 -4.35
C MET A 1 -16.45 12.97 -2.86
N GLN A 2 -17.07 11.85 -2.49
CA GLN A 2 -17.17 11.43 -1.10
C GLN A 2 -15.73 11.22 -0.64
N PHE A 3 -15.25 12.11 0.23
CA PHE A 3 -13.97 11.92 0.87
C PHE A 3 -14.06 10.68 1.76
N CYS A 4 -13.24 9.67 1.52
CA CYS A 4 -12.61 9.00 2.65
C CYS A 4 -11.34 9.79 2.95
N VAL A 5 -11.53 10.87 3.70
CA VAL A 5 -10.44 11.46 4.50
C VAL A 5 -10.04 10.36 5.47
N PHE A 6 -8.88 9.73 5.28
CA PHE A 6 -8.14 9.32 6.46
C PHE A 6 -7.36 10.57 6.89
N PRO A 7 -7.71 11.17 8.04
CA PRO A 7 -6.99 12.33 8.51
C PRO A 7 -5.54 11.91 8.71
N ILE A 8 -4.59 12.78 8.37
CA ILE A 8 -3.33 12.84 9.12
C ILE A 8 -3.74 13.25 10.53
N GLY A 9 -4.17 12.28 11.31
CA GLY A 9 -4.48 12.41 12.71
C GLY A 9 -3.16 12.36 13.44
N TYR A 10 -2.69 13.52 13.87
CA TYR A 10 -1.83 13.58 15.04
C TYR A 10 -2.66 12.96 16.18
N VAL A 11 -2.34 11.75 16.63
CA VAL A 11 -2.91 11.22 17.87
C VAL A 11 -2.17 11.87 19.02
N GLN A 12 -2.56 13.11 19.33
CA GLN A 12 -2.50 13.56 20.72
C GLN A 12 -3.61 12.81 21.44
N SER A 13 -3.22 11.90 22.34
CA SER A 13 -4.14 11.36 23.34
C SER A 13 -4.73 12.54 24.12
N THR A 14 -5.98 12.91 23.81
CA THR A 14 -6.75 13.89 24.56
C THR A 14 -7.09 13.28 25.91
N LYS A 15 -6.19 13.51 26.87
CA LYS A 15 -6.43 13.71 28.31
C LYS A 15 -7.82 13.27 28.80
N ASP A 16 -7.98 11.96 28.99
CA ASP A 16 -8.80 11.44 30.07
C ASP A 16 -7.90 11.06 31.24
N ARG A 17 -8.35 11.44 32.44
CA ARG A 17 -7.53 11.66 33.62
C ARG A 17 -7.11 10.39 34.36
N HIS A 18 -6.84 9.27 33.69
CA HIS A 18 -6.25 8.07 34.30
C HIS A 18 -5.08 7.56 33.43
N ALA A 19 -3.95 7.34 34.08
CA ALA A 19 -2.66 7.06 33.44
C ALA A 19 -2.70 5.80 32.57
N GLU A 20 -2.64 5.96 31.25
CA GLU A 20 -2.43 4.86 30.31
C GLU A 20 -1.06 5.07 29.63
N GLU A 21 -0.22 4.05 29.72
CA GLU A 21 1.21 4.08 29.34
C GLU A 21 1.33 4.09 27.80
N THR A 22 1.59 5.26 27.21
CA THR A 22 1.78 5.40 25.75
C THR A 22 3.20 5.01 25.36
N CYS A 23 3.35 3.91 24.59
CA CYS A 23 4.58 3.61 23.87
C CYS A 23 4.48 4.18 22.44
N ASP A 24 5.27 5.20 22.14
CA ASP A 24 5.44 5.69 20.77
C ASP A 24 6.45 4.79 20.05
N ALA A 25 5.99 3.93 19.15
CA ALA A 25 6.85 3.09 18.34
C ALA A 25 7.31 3.83 17.09
N VAL A 26 8.59 4.23 17.04
CA VAL A 26 9.24 4.69 15.81
C VAL A 26 9.69 3.47 15.02
N ILE A 27 8.91 3.14 13.99
CA ILE A 27 9.11 1.97 13.14
C ILE A 27 10.08 2.36 12.01
N PHE A 28 11.32 1.90 12.10
CA PHE A 28 12.24 1.90 10.95
C PHE A 28 11.99 0.63 10.13
N LEU A 29 11.47 0.80 8.91
CA LEU A 29 11.17 -0.29 7.97
C LEU A 29 12.32 -0.45 6.94
N PRO A 30 13.23 -1.44 7.08
CA PRO A 30 14.00 -1.92 5.95
C PRO A 30 13.18 -2.99 5.20
N ILE A 31 12.73 -2.67 3.99
CA ILE A 31 12.01 -3.57 3.09
C ILE A 31 12.96 -4.69 2.66
N HIS A 32 12.55 -5.96 2.80
CA HIS A 32 13.15 -7.04 2.01
C HIS A 32 12.13 -7.91 1.30
N LEU A 33 12.38 -8.01 0.00
CA LEU A 33 11.69 -8.79 -1.02
C LEU A 33 12.09 -10.26 -0.92
N PHE A 34 11.11 -11.16 -0.96
CA PHE A 34 11.35 -12.57 -1.30
C PHE A 34 11.43 -12.72 -2.83
N GLN A 35 12.45 -13.45 -3.24
CA GLN A 35 13.02 -13.54 -4.58
C GLN A 35 12.13 -14.35 -5.55
N TYR A 36 11.81 -13.78 -6.72
CA TYR A 36 11.60 -14.56 -7.94
C TYR A 36 12.20 -13.84 -9.17
N ASN A 37 13.08 -14.57 -9.86
CA ASN A 37 13.79 -14.29 -11.12
C ASN A 37 14.86 -13.18 -11.12
N LEU A 38 16.12 -13.60 -10.97
CA LEU A 38 17.30 -12.80 -11.36
C LEU A 38 17.31 -12.70 -12.89
N ASN A 39 16.92 -11.55 -13.42
CA ASN A 39 17.51 -10.87 -14.59
C ASN A 39 16.78 -9.52 -14.70
N TYR A 40 17.53 -8.43 -14.76
CA TYR A 40 17.09 -7.02 -14.67
C TYR A 40 16.91 -6.48 -13.26
N LEU A 41 17.98 -5.93 -12.67
CA LEU A 41 18.12 -4.59 -12.06
C LEU A 41 19.45 -4.54 -11.25
N PRO A 42 20.28 -3.49 -11.35
CA PRO A 42 21.49 -3.32 -10.53
C PRO A 42 21.13 -2.58 -9.24
N PHE A 43 20.59 -3.26 -8.24
CA PHE A 43 20.71 -2.82 -6.84
C PHE A 43 20.52 -4.04 -5.95
N ASP A 44 21.66 -4.56 -5.51
CA ASP A 44 21.79 -5.65 -4.55
C ASP A 44 21.29 -5.19 -3.19
N VAL A 45 20.23 -5.82 -2.68
CA VAL A 45 19.98 -5.86 -1.24
C VAL A 45 19.60 -7.30 -0.91
N ALA A 46 20.53 -8.01 -0.29
CA ALA A 46 20.36 -9.33 0.33
C ALA A 46 19.69 -9.23 1.71
N GLY A 47 18.83 -10.21 2.03
CA GLY A 47 17.83 -10.28 3.10
C GLY A 47 18.05 -9.51 4.42
N ALA A 48 17.01 -8.81 4.86
CA ALA A 48 16.88 -8.27 6.21
C ALA A 48 15.55 -8.68 6.85
N THR A 49 15.64 -9.41 7.95
CA THR A 49 14.55 -9.64 8.90
C THR A 49 14.28 -8.33 9.65
N ILE A 50 13.07 -7.77 9.52
CA ILE A 50 12.68 -6.54 10.24
C ILE A 50 12.50 -6.87 11.71
N THR A 51 13.48 -6.50 12.55
CA THR A 51 13.31 -6.49 14.02
C THR A 51 13.02 -5.07 14.45
N THR A 52 11.74 -4.73 14.54
CA THR A 52 11.30 -3.43 15.07
C THR A 52 11.41 -3.44 16.59
N ALA A 53 12.38 -2.71 17.13
CA ALA A 53 12.47 -2.44 18.56
C ALA A 53 11.59 -1.20 18.88
N SER A 54 10.43 -1.41 19.49
CA SER A 54 9.65 -0.30 20.04
C SER A 54 10.38 0.23 21.28
N ASN A 55 10.92 1.44 21.20
CA ASN A 55 11.54 2.09 22.35
C ASN A 55 10.43 2.63 23.28
N CYS A 56 9.93 1.78 24.18
CA CYS A 56 9.01 2.23 25.22
C CYS A 56 9.76 3.13 26.20
N LEU A 57 9.21 4.32 26.45
CA LEU A 57 9.79 5.32 27.36
C LEU A 57 9.98 4.83 28.80
N ARG A 58 9.43 3.65 29.14
CA ARG A 58 9.62 2.96 30.42
C ARG A 58 9.83 1.46 30.20
N PRO A 59 10.73 0.82 30.98
CA PRO A 59 10.87 -0.62 30.96
C PRO A 59 9.58 -1.29 31.44
N TRP A 60 9.13 -2.30 30.69
CA TRP A 60 7.90 -3.01 30.99
C TRP A 60 8.07 -3.97 32.17
N GLN A 61 7.06 -4.05 33.03
CA GLN A 61 7.04 -4.97 34.17
C GLN A 61 6.52 -6.34 33.73
N ALA A 62 7.19 -7.41 34.18
CA ALA A 62 6.78 -8.78 33.88
C ALA A 62 5.34 -9.06 34.35
N GLY A 63 4.56 -9.74 33.50
CA GLY A 63 3.19 -10.18 33.81
C GLY A 63 2.08 -9.17 33.51
N LYS A 64 2.40 -7.99 32.96
CA LYS A 64 1.39 -7.04 32.48
C LYS A 64 1.11 -7.24 30.98
N THR A 65 -0.11 -6.92 30.55
CA THR A 65 -0.55 -6.93 29.14
C THR A 65 -0.43 -5.54 28.51
N LEU A 66 0.16 -5.45 27.32
CA LEU A 66 0.31 -4.21 26.54
C LEU A 66 -0.46 -4.34 25.23
N LYS A 67 -1.21 -3.30 24.86
CA LYS A 67 -1.85 -3.19 23.54
C LYS A 67 -0.97 -2.38 22.61
N LEU A 68 -0.54 -2.99 21.52
CA LEU A 68 0.26 -2.34 20.49
C LEU A 68 -0.53 -2.30 19.18
N VAL A 69 -0.54 -1.14 18.53
CA VAL A 69 -1.10 -0.97 17.19
C VAL A 69 0.07 -0.70 16.26
N VAL A 70 0.23 -1.55 15.25
CA VAL A 70 1.30 -1.45 14.25
C VAL A 70 0.66 -1.21 12.90
N GLU A 71 0.93 -0.04 12.32
CA GLU A 71 0.51 0.30 10.97
C GLU A 71 1.70 0.23 10.03
N THR A 72 1.54 -0.47 8.91
CA THR A 72 2.59 -0.60 7.88
C THR A 72 1.98 -0.35 6.51
N THR A 73 2.72 0.37 5.67
CA THR A 73 2.34 0.64 4.29
C THR A 73 3.41 0.06 3.38
N PHE A 74 2.98 -0.73 2.41
CA PHE A 74 3.85 -1.33 1.42
C PHE A 74 3.48 -0.84 0.03
N SER A 75 4.47 -0.49 -0.78
CA SER A 75 4.31 -0.22 -2.21
C SER A 75 4.66 -1.45 -3.02
N HIS A 76 4.12 -1.56 -4.24
CA HIS A 76 4.47 -2.59 -5.23
C HIS A 76 4.26 -4.07 -4.84
N LEU A 77 3.45 -4.37 -3.82
CA LEU A 77 3.09 -5.76 -3.48
C LEU A 77 1.97 -6.36 -4.34
N VAL A 78 1.18 -5.50 -4.99
CA VAL A 78 0.05 -5.91 -5.82
C VAL A 78 0.49 -5.91 -7.27
N THR A 79 0.31 -7.05 -7.94
CA THR A 79 0.72 -7.24 -9.34
C THR A 79 -0.51 -7.40 -10.25
N PRO A 80 -0.52 -6.82 -11.45
CA PRO A 80 -1.60 -7.04 -12.41
C PRO A 80 -1.58 -8.49 -12.91
N HIS A 81 -2.73 -9.16 -12.90
CA HIS A 81 -2.87 -10.52 -13.40
C HIS A 81 -4.24 -10.71 -14.08
N PRO A 82 -4.31 -10.77 -15.42
CA PRO A 82 -3.20 -10.90 -16.38
C PRO A 82 -2.36 -9.62 -16.54
N THR A 83 -1.12 -9.77 -17.02
CA THR A 83 -0.20 -8.65 -17.24
C THR A 83 -0.57 -7.77 -18.42
N HIS A 84 -1.31 -8.32 -19.39
CA HIS A 84 -1.77 -7.63 -20.59
C HIS A 84 -3.29 -7.76 -20.70
N ILE A 85 -3.96 -6.65 -20.96
CA ILE A 85 -5.42 -6.58 -21.07
C ILE A 85 -5.84 -5.80 -22.31
N THR A 86 -6.96 -6.15 -22.92
CA THR A 86 -7.52 -5.34 -24.00
C THR A 86 -8.18 -4.06 -23.46
N GLN A 87 -8.45 -3.10 -24.34
CA GLN A 87 -9.02 -1.80 -23.96
C GLN A 87 -10.38 -1.90 -23.25
N ALA A 88 -11.16 -2.95 -23.51
CA ALA A 88 -12.49 -3.18 -22.94
C ALA A 88 -12.47 -4.09 -21.69
N GLU A 89 -11.33 -4.72 -21.40
CA GLU A 89 -11.18 -5.61 -20.25
C GLU A 89 -10.97 -4.84 -18.95
N ARG A 90 -11.39 -5.46 -17.85
CA ARG A 90 -11.18 -4.92 -16.51
C ARG A 90 -9.84 -5.34 -15.96
N GLN A 91 -9.25 -4.50 -15.12
CA GLN A 91 -8.00 -4.83 -14.48
C GLN A 91 -8.25 -5.73 -13.27
N LEU A 92 -7.54 -6.85 -13.26
CA LEU A 92 -7.50 -7.77 -12.15
C LEU A 92 -6.11 -7.69 -11.48
N ALA A 93 -6.11 -7.77 -10.16
CA ALA A 93 -4.94 -7.60 -9.32
C ALA A 93 -4.73 -8.83 -8.44
N LEU A 94 -3.47 -9.26 -8.34
CA LEU A 94 -3.04 -10.38 -7.52
C LEU A 94 -2.19 -9.86 -6.36
N TYR A 95 -2.66 -10.13 -5.15
CA TYR A 95 -1.91 -9.94 -3.92
C TYR A 95 -1.34 -11.28 -3.46
N GLN A 96 -0.06 -11.28 -3.08
CA GLN A 96 0.63 -12.43 -2.51
C GLN A 96 1.26 -12.01 -1.18
N GLY A 97 1.00 -12.77 -0.12
CA GLY A 97 1.50 -12.50 1.22
C GLY A 97 1.55 -13.75 2.08
N ASN A 98 1.54 -13.57 3.40
CA ASN A 98 1.50 -14.65 4.38
C ASN A 98 0.12 -14.69 5.07
N HIS A 99 -0.42 -15.88 5.34
CA HIS A 99 -1.62 -16.03 6.18
C HIS A 99 -1.32 -15.67 7.65
N TYR A 100 -0.13 -16.04 8.11
CA TYR A 100 0.31 -15.86 9.48
C TYR A 100 1.04 -14.53 9.68
N PHE A 101 0.97 -14.00 10.90
CA PHE A 101 1.77 -12.85 11.29
C PHE A 101 3.21 -13.30 11.49
N LEU A 102 4.11 -12.84 10.61
CA LEU A 102 5.51 -13.22 10.66
C LEU A 102 6.19 -12.52 11.85
N SER A 103 6.28 -13.22 12.99
CA SER A 103 6.87 -12.68 14.20
C SER A 103 7.81 -13.68 14.90
N PRO A 104 8.82 -13.18 15.64
CA PRO A 104 9.72 -14.03 16.43
C PRO A 104 9.05 -14.62 17.68
N TYR A 105 7.84 -14.17 18.01
CA TYR A 105 7.11 -14.59 19.20
C TYR A 105 6.01 -15.59 18.83
N ALA A 106 5.73 -16.53 19.73
CA ALA A 106 4.59 -17.42 19.55
C ALA A 106 3.30 -16.63 19.70
N THR A 107 2.34 -16.87 18.80
CA THR A 107 1.06 -16.15 18.79
C THR A 107 -0.04 -17.07 19.31
N GLU A 108 -0.75 -16.65 20.36
CA GLU A 108 -1.81 -17.48 20.96
C GLU A 108 -3.06 -17.56 20.08
N SER A 109 -3.51 -16.41 19.55
CA SER A 109 -4.66 -16.31 18.65
C SER A 109 -4.40 -15.26 17.59
N GLN A 110 -4.73 -15.57 16.34
CA GLN A 110 -4.59 -14.67 15.20
C GLN A 110 -5.85 -14.68 14.33
N VAL A 111 -6.30 -13.49 13.92
CA VAL A 111 -7.32 -13.31 12.89
C VAL A 111 -6.79 -12.33 11.86
N THR A 112 -6.79 -12.73 10.59
CA THR A 112 -6.35 -11.88 9.47
C THR A 112 -7.57 -11.46 8.66
N ARG A 113 -7.75 -10.17 8.43
CA ARG A 113 -8.85 -9.60 7.65
C ARG A 113 -8.31 -8.86 6.43
N VAL A 114 -8.73 -9.27 5.24
CA VAL A 114 -8.34 -8.65 3.98
C VAL A 114 -9.54 -7.89 3.41
N SER A 115 -9.44 -6.57 3.37
CA SER A 115 -10.45 -5.69 2.79
C SER A 115 -10.14 -5.42 1.32
N LEU A 116 -11.10 -5.68 0.45
CA LEU A 116 -10.99 -5.54 -1.00
C LEU A 116 -11.67 -4.24 -1.46
N PRO A 117 -11.17 -3.62 -2.54
CA PRO A 117 -11.78 -2.40 -3.09
C PRO A 117 -13.13 -2.66 -3.76
N THR A 118 -13.43 -3.90 -4.11
CA THR A 118 -14.64 -4.29 -4.86
C THR A 118 -15.05 -5.70 -4.41
N PRO A 119 -16.35 -6.06 -4.40
CA PRO A 119 -16.82 -7.39 -4.00
C PRO A 119 -16.50 -8.51 -5.00
N LYS A 120 -15.92 -8.15 -6.15
CA LYS A 120 -15.63 -9.08 -7.24
C LYS A 120 -14.29 -9.75 -6.98
N LEU A 121 -14.38 -10.93 -6.40
CA LEU A 121 -13.27 -11.80 -6.08
C LEU A 121 -13.21 -12.97 -7.08
N GLU A 122 -12.07 -13.15 -7.73
CA GLU A 122 -11.85 -14.24 -8.69
C GLU A 122 -11.36 -15.50 -7.97
N SER A 123 -10.31 -15.37 -7.15
CA SER A 123 -9.77 -16.48 -6.36
C SER A 123 -9.12 -16.01 -5.07
N PHE A 124 -9.16 -16.87 -4.05
CA PHE A 124 -8.49 -16.66 -2.77
C PHE A 124 -8.01 -18.00 -2.21
N SER A 125 -6.94 -17.97 -1.41
CA SER A 125 -6.43 -19.16 -0.72
C SER A 125 -7.43 -19.64 0.33
N LYS A 126 -7.50 -20.96 0.54
CA LYS A 126 -8.54 -21.58 1.38
C LYS A 126 -7.94 -22.29 2.59
N LEU A 127 -7.22 -21.54 3.43
CA LEU A 127 -6.72 -22.05 4.70
C LEU A 127 -7.84 -21.97 5.75
N LYS A 128 -8.48 -23.11 6.04
CA LYS A 128 -9.60 -23.19 6.98
C LYS A 128 -9.14 -22.87 8.42
N PRO A 129 -9.96 -22.18 9.24
CA PRO A 129 -11.25 -21.56 8.92
C PRO A 129 -11.10 -20.27 8.09
N VAL A 130 -11.97 -20.12 7.08
CA VAL A 130 -12.04 -18.93 6.23
C VAL A 130 -13.49 -18.57 5.95
N THR A 131 -13.82 -17.28 6.03
CA THR A 131 -15.14 -16.74 5.70
C THR A 131 -14.97 -15.58 4.72
N HIS A 132 -15.91 -15.48 3.77
CA HIS A 132 -15.94 -14.41 2.78
C HIS A 132 -17.30 -13.73 2.83
N SER A 133 -17.30 -12.42 3.02
CA SER A 133 -18.49 -11.57 3.09
C SER A 133 -18.27 -10.32 2.24
N ASP A 134 -18.92 -10.23 1.09
CA ASP A 134 -18.86 -9.12 0.14
C ASP A 134 -17.43 -8.67 -0.23
N ASN A 135 -16.91 -7.64 0.46
CA ASN A 135 -15.59 -7.06 0.23
C ASN A 135 -14.53 -7.53 1.24
N LEU A 136 -14.89 -8.39 2.20
CA LEU A 136 -14.04 -8.76 3.32
C LEU A 136 -13.79 -10.28 3.31
N VAL A 137 -12.52 -10.66 3.26
CA VAL A 137 -12.08 -12.05 3.47
C VAL A 137 -11.49 -12.14 4.87
N THR A 138 -12.03 -13.01 5.71
CA THR A 138 -11.54 -13.26 7.07
C THR A 138 -10.93 -14.65 7.18
N TYR A 139 -9.68 -14.71 7.63
CA TYR A 139 -8.91 -15.90 7.89
C TYR A 139 -8.72 -16.09 9.40
N GLY A 140 -8.89 -17.32 9.87
CA GLY A 140 -8.82 -17.65 11.29
C GLY A 140 -10.18 -17.62 11.98
N PRO A 141 -10.21 -17.80 13.31
CA PRO A 141 -9.07 -17.75 14.22
C PRO A 141 -8.09 -18.91 14.05
N TYR A 142 -6.79 -18.59 14.10
CA TYR A 142 -5.70 -19.58 14.21
C TYR A 142 -5.14 -19.53 15.61
N GLU A 143 -4.96 -20.70 16.23
CA GLU A 143 -4.46 -20.82 17.60
C GLU A 143 -3.03 -21.37 17.62
N GLN A 144 -2.23 -20.92 18.59
CA GLN A 144 -0.89 -21.45 18.88
C GLN A 144 0.04 -21.50 17.65
N VAL A 145 0.18 -20.36 16.97
CA VAL A 145 1.06 -20.20 15.81
C VAL A 145 2.51 -20.12 16.29
N LYS A 146 3.38 -20.97 15.73
CA LYS A 146 4.81 -21.01 16.08
C LYS A 146 5.53 -19.76 15.59
N PRO A 147 6.64 -19.36 16.25
CA PRO A 147 7.53 -18.32 15.73
C PRO A 147 7.94 -18.60 14.29
N TYR A 148 7.99 -17.55 13.46
CA TYR A 148 8.41 -17.62 12.06
C TYR A 148 7.64 -18.63 11.20
N THR A 149 6.34 -18.80 11.44
CA THR A 149 5.49 -19.64 10.58
C THR A 149 5.11 -18.90 9.30
N GLU A 150 5.26 -19.57 8.16
CA GLU A 150 4.93 -19.05 6.83
C GLU A 150 3.94 -19.97 6.11
N ASP A 151 2.90 -19.37 5.54
CA ASP A 151 1.99 -20.03 4.61
C ASP A 151 1.48 -19.04 3.56
N LYS A 152 1.45 -19.48 2.29
CA LYS A 152 1.24 -18.60 1.15
C LYS A 152 -0.23 -18.14 1.05
N LEU A 153 -0.46 -16.86 1.29
CA LEU A 153 -1.74 -16.17 1.05
C LEU A 153 -1.76 -15.62 -0.37
N THR A 154 -2.81 -15.95 -1.13
CA THR A 154 -3.02 -15.40 -2.48
C THR A 154 -4.44 -14.90 -2.62
N VAL A 155 -4.61 -13.67 -3.10
CA VAL A 155 -5.93 -13.06 -3.32
C VAL A 155 -5.95 -12.37 -4.68
N HIS A 156 -6.86 -12.79 -5.55
CA HIS A 156 -7.03 -12.30 -6.91
C HIS A 156 -8.40 -11.66 -7.07
N TYR A 157 -8.43 -10.36 -7.35
CA TYR A 157 -9.64 -9.54 -7.28
C TYR A 157 -9.66 -8.47 -8.38
N GLU A 158 -10.86 -7.94 -8.69
CA GLU A 158 -11.01 -6.81 -9.61
C GLU A 158 -10.54 -5.51 -8.93
N ASN A 159 -9.62 -4.79 -9.58
CA ASN A 159 -9.13 -3.50 -9.10
C ASN A 159 -8.87 -2.55 -10.26
N ASN A 160 -9.84 -1.66 -10.49
CA ASN A 160 -9.80 -0.65 -11.53
C ASN A 160 -9.30 0.72 -11.01
N ASN A 161 -8.73 0.77 -9.81
CA ASN A 161 -8.11 1.99 -9.32
C ASN A 161 -6.88 2.35 -10.14
N PRO A 162 -6.55 3.64 -10.32
CA PRO A 162 -5.42 4.05 -11.15
C PRO A 162 -4.08 3.63 -10.52
N PHE A 163 -3.39 2.67 -11.15
CA PHE A 163 -2.04 2.26 -10.77
C PHE A 163 -1.02 3.26 -11.29
N LEU A 164 -0.76 4.32 -10.52
CA LEU A 164 0.25 5.32 -10.85
C LEU A 164 1.43 5.20 -9.90
N THR A 165 2.63 5.23 -10.47
CA THR A 165 3.89 5.25 -9.71
C THR A 165 4.71 6.43 -10.18
N ILE A 166 5.19 7.22 -9.22
CA ILE A 166 6.15 8.29 -9.48
C ILE A 166 7.51 7.62 -9.69
N THR A 167 8.10 7.78 -10.88
CA THR A 167 9.43 7.24 -11.20
C THR A 167 10.54 8.20 -10.81
N ASN A 168 10.29 9.50 -10.96
CA ASN A 168 11.20 10.55 -10.53
C ASN A 168 10.38 11.73 -9.96
N LEU A 169 10.87 12.31 -8.87
CA LEU A 169 10.31 13.50 -8.23
C LEU A 169 11.44 14.47 -7.93
N ASP A 170 11.55 15.49 -8.77
CA ASP A 170 12.49 16.59 -8.56
C ASP A 170 11.74 17.77 -7.95
N ARG A 171 12.10 18.13 -6.71
CA ARG A 171 11.52 19.28 -5.99
C ARG A 171 12.58 20.33 -5.72
N ALA A 172 12.39 21.53 -6.27
CA ALA A 172 13.20 22.71 -5.99
C ALA A 172 12.43 23.69 -5.10
N ILE A 173 13.05 24.10 -3.99
CA ILE A 173 12.47 25.08 -3.06
C ILE A 173 13.40 26.30 -3.04
N GLU A 174 12.89 27.43 -3.51
CA GLU A 174 13.58 28.71 -3.48
C GLU A 174 13.02 29.55 -2.33
N VAL A 175 13.90 29.95 -1.41
CA VAL A 175 13.56 30.82 -0.28
C VAL A 175 14.17 32.19 -0.49
N SER A 176 13.32 33.21 -0.62
CA SER A 176 13.75 34.60 -0.73
C SER A 176 13.68 35.30 0.62
N HIS A 177 14.76 36.02 0.95
CA HIS A 177 14.81 36.91 2.12
C HIS A 177 13.80 38.07 2.03
N TRP A 178 13.20 38.29 0.86
CA TRP A 178 12.13 39.25 0.64
C TRP A 178 10.72 38.68 0.93
N GLY A 179 10.64 37.51 1.55
CA GLY A 179 9.40 36.94 2.08
C GLY A 179 8.61 36.09 1.09
N VAL A 180 9.23 35.65 -0.01
CA VAL A 180 8.60 34.75 -0.99
C VAL A 180 9.26 33.38 -0.91
N ILE A 181 8.43 32.33 -0.88
CA ILE A 181 8.87 30.94 -1.02
C ILE A 181 8.25 30.43 -2.33
N SER A 182 9.10 29.97 -3.25
CA SER A 182 8.69 29.34 -4.50
C SER A 182 9.00 27.85 -4.43
N VAL A 183 8.04 27.02 -4.80
CA VAL A 183 8.23 25.57 -4.90
C VAL A 183 7.96 25.16 -6.34
N GLU A 184 8.94 24.53 -6.96
CA GLU A 184 8.83 23.89 -8.27
C GLU A 184 8.93 22.37 -8.11
N GLU A 185 7.98 21.65 -8.71
CA GLU A 185 7.95 20.19 -8.71
C GLU A 185 7.89 19.68 -10.15
N VAL A 186 8.86 18.84 -10.51
CA VAL A 186 8.86 18.04 -11.75
C VAL A 186 8.58 16.60 -11.36
N ILE A 187 7.44 16.08 -11.82
CA ILE A 187 6.97 14.74 -11.46
C ILE A 187 6.89 13.89 -12.72
N ASP A 188 7.65 12.80 -12.74
CA ASP A 188 7.58 11.79 -13.77
C ASP A 188 6.67 10.66 -13.30
N LEU A 189 5.54 10.49 -13.98
CA LEU A 189 4.55 9.46 -13.67
C LEU A 189 4.58 8.34 -14.70
N ARG A 190 4.47 7.10 -14.21
CA ARG A 190 4.26 5.90 -15.02
C ARG A 190 3.03 5.14 -14.56
N HIS A 191 2.25 4.64 -15.52
CA HIS A 191 1.20 3.67 -15.24
C HIS A 191 1.82 2.27 -15.04
N THR A 192 1.66 1.69 -13.86
CA THR A 192 2.22 0.39 -13.47
C THR A 192 1.16 -0.71 -13.39
N GLY A 193 -0.03 -0.45 -13.94
CA GLY A 193 -1.10 -1.43 -14.07
C GLY A 193 -0.85 -2.45 -15.18
N ALA A 194 -1.91 -3.15 -15.57
CA ALA A 194 -1.85 -4.07 -16.70
C ALA A 194 -1.59 -3.30 -18.01
N ILE A 195 -0.75 -3.86 -18.88
CA ILE A 195 -0.33 -3.27 -20.14
C ILE A 195 -1.42 -3.44 -21.19
N LEU A 196 -1.62 -2.44 -22.05
CA LEU A 196 -2.59 -2.54 -23.12
C LEU A 196 -2.14 -3.59 -24.16
N LYS A 197 -2.99 -4.58 -24.40
CA LYS A 197 -2.83 -5.59 -25.43
C LYS A 197 -3.44 -5.08 -26.73
N GLY A 198 -2.61 -4.92 -27.76
CA GLY A 198 -3.04 -4.49 -29.09
C GLY A 198 -3.00 -2.98 -29.25
N SER A 199 -3.66 -2.47 -30.30
CA SER A 199 -3.69 -1.05 -30.62
C SER A 199 -4.73 -0.29 -29.81
N PHE A 200 -4.40 0.93 -29.39
CA PHE A 200 -5.37 1.84 -28.81
C PHE A 200 -6.36 2.36 -29.86
N SER A 201 -7.66 2.17 -29.64
CA SER A 201 -8.73 2.72 -30.47
C SER A 201 -9.41 3.89 -29.75
N ARG A 202 -9.22 5.11 -30.27
CA ARG A 202 -9.90 6.31 -29.74
C ARG A 202 -11.43 6.20 -29.83
N TYR A 203 -11.95 5.56 -30.88
CA TYR A 203 -13.39 5.37 -31.06
C TYR A 203 -13.99 4.52 -29.94
N GLU A 204 -13.35 3.39 -29.62
CA GLU A 204 -13.78 2.52 -28.52
C GLU A 204 -13.64 3.22 -27.16
N TYR A 205 -12.57 4.00 -26.98
CA TYR A 205 -12.32 4.75 -25.75
C TYR A 205 -13.43 5.78 -25.46
N GLN A 206 -13.87 6.49 -26.50
CA GLN A 206 -14.89 7.53 -26.36
C GLN A 206 -16.30 6.93 -26.24
N ARG A 207 -16.53 5.77 -26.87
CA ARG A 207 -17.80 5.05 -26.78
C ARG A 207 -17.99 4.44 -25.38
N ASP A 208 -16.93 3.87 -24.80
CA ASP A 208 -16.98 3.34 -23.44
C ASP A 208 -16.72 4.45 -22.41
N GLN A 209 -17.80 5.10 -21.99
CA GLN A 209 -17.77 6.13 -20.94
C GLN A 209 -17.22 5.61 -19.60
N ASN A 210 -17.10 4.30 -19.40
CA ASN A 210 -16.57 3.72 -18.17
C ASN A 210 -15.04 3.61 -18.14
N GLY A 211 -14.35 3.61 -19.29
CA GLY A 211 -12.87 3.62 -19.41
C GLY A 211 -12.20 2.76 -18.35
N VAL A 212 -12.64 1.50 -18.25
CA VAL A 212 -12.63 0.70 -17.02
C VAL A 212 -11.23 0.43 -16.49
N SER A 213 -10.22 0.37 -17.36
CA SER A 213 -8.82 0.15 -16.97
C SER A 213 -7.88 1.32 -17.32
N SER A 214 -8.44 2.48 -17.65
CA SER A 214 -7.67 3.65 -18.08
C SER A 214 -7.61 4.72 -16.99
N VAL A 215 -6.49 5.43 -16.93
CA VAL A 215 -6.37 6.61 -16.06
C VAL A 215 -7.06 7.80 -16.72
N LYS A 216 -8.32 8.06 -16.34
CA LYS A 216 -9.10 9.20 -16.85
C LYS A 216 -8.69 10.53 -16.24
N SER A 217 -8.43 10.50 -14.95
CA SER A 217 -8.01 11.64 -14.17
C SER A 217 -7.24 11.13 -12.96
N PHE A 218 -6.28 11.93 -12.52
CA PHE A 218 -5.59 11.74 -11.26
C PHE A 218 -5.50 13.11 -10.60
N LYS A 219 -5.51 13.11 -9.28
CA LYS A 219 -5.34 14.32 -8.49
C LYS A 219 -3.91 14.34 -7.98
N VAL A 220 -3.14 15.32 -8.42
CA VAL A 220 -1.88 15.66 -7.75
C VAL A 220 -2.27 16.45 -6.52
N ILE A 221 -2.04 15.88 -5.34
CA ILE A 221 -2.13 16.64 -4.08
C ILE A 221 -0.80 17.34 -3.94
N GLY A 222 -0.73 18.60 -4.38
CA GLY A 222 0.43 19.45 -4.12
C GLY A 222 0.67 19.59 -2.62
N ALA A 223 1.92 19.85 -2.23
CA ALA A 223 2.26 20.14 -0.84
C ALA A 223 1.30 21.22 -0.31
N SER A 224 0.70 21.01 0.86
CA SER A 224 -0.16 21.99 1.52
C SER A 224 0.66 23.14 2.11
N LEU A 225 1.46 23.80 1.28
CA LEU A 225 2.27 24.96 1.61
C LEU A 225 1.58 26.21 1.10
N LEU A 226 1.47 27.21 1.98
CA LEU A 226 0.98 28.54 1.66
C LEU A 226 2.04 29.24 0.77
N GLY A 227 1.92 29.11 -0.55
CA GLY A 227 2.86 29.71 -1.50
C GLY A 227 2.49 29.46 -2.95
N ARG A 228 3.17 30.15 -3.87
CA ARG A 228 3.00 29.96 -5.32
C ARG A 228 3.69 28.66 -5.73
N GLN A 229 2.94 27.74 -6.31
CA GLN A 229 3.45 26.45 -6.80
C GLN A 229 3.41 26.43 -8.32
N ASN A 230 4.53 26.04 -8.94
CA ASN A 230 4.59 25.67 -10.34
C ASN A 230 4.86 24.17 -10.43
N GLN A 231 3.91 23.43 -11.00
CA GLN A 231 4.05 21.99 -11.19
C GLN A 231 4.19 21.70 -12.68
N ARG A 232 5.26 21.00 -13.05
CA ARG A 232 5.46 20.47 -14.40
C ARG A 232 5.31 18.96 -14.35
N LEU A 233 4.25 18.46 -14.96
CA LEU A 233 4.01 17.03 -15.05
C LEU A 233 4.57 16.47 -16.36
N SER A 234 5.33 15.39 -16.24
CA SER A 234 5.70 14.53 -17.37
C SER A 234 5.01 13.17 -17.20
N VAL A 235 4.26 12.74 -18.23
CA VAL A 235 3.62 11.43 -18.26
C VAL A 235 4.43 10.55 -19.20
N LEU A 236 5.12 9.57 -18.64
CA LEU A 236 5.91 8.62 -19.42
C LEU A 236 4.96 7.56 -19.98
N GLY A 237 4.73 7.62 -21.29
CA GLY A 237 3.97 6.61 -22.02
C GLY A 237 4.72 5.28 -22.00
N GLY A 238 4.12 4.25 -21.39
CA GLY A 238 4.52 2.87 -21.62
C GLY A 238 3.98 2.42 -22.98
N ASN A 239 4.87 1.90 -23.82
CA ASN A 239 4.47 1.13 -25.00
C ASN A 239 3.66 -0.10 -24.60
#